data_AF-X0C2Q6-F1
#
_entry.id   AF-X0C2Q6-F1
#
_cell.length_a   1.000
_cell.length_b   1.000
_cell.length_c   1.000
_cell.angle_alpha   90.00
_cell.angle_beta   90.00
_cell.angle_gamma   90.00
#
_symmetry.space_group_name_H-M   'P 1'
#
loop_
_entity.id
_entity.type
_entity.pdbx_description
1 polymer ?
#
loop_
_entity_poly.entity_id
_entity_poly.type
_entity_poly.pdbx_seq_one_letter_code
_entity_poly.pdbx_strand_id
1 'polypeptide(L)'
;MSDKDLLNAAHNSVAYINGWVYTVNKTLPWVEAFIVDTNGIFSAVGNTREIVAAAKAASMVVYDLKGRFIMPGIHDAHVHTIVSGSGLLNLAQTGYDVTRDNVVERIKKAHALAPTVMFTKIGYLEVLVLGSRILVAVSSTKVTRIPLLSSWGWVATIGTLIRLLSDALVIMSNKVR
;
A
#
# COMPACT_ATOMS: atom_id res chain seq x y z
N MET A 1 -11.41 5.42 -37.68
CA MET A 1 -10.07 4.79 -37.82
C MET A 1 -9.97 4.24 -39.23
N SER A 2 -8.84 4.45 -39.90
CA SER A 2 -8.59 3.90 -41.24
C SER A 2 -8.18 2.42 -41.16
N ASP A 3 -8.28 1.66 -42.26
CA ASP A 3 -7.83 0.26 -42.32
C ASP A 3 -6.35 0.09 -41.98
N LYS A 4 -5.52 1.10 -42.30
CA LYS A 4 -4.10 1.14 -41.89
C LYS A 4 -3.92 1.24 -40.39
N ASP A 5 -4.79 1.99 -39.70
CA ASP A 5 -4.72 2.14 -38.25
C ASP A 5 -5.10 0.83 -37.54
N LEU A 6 -6.06 0.09 -38.09
CA LEU A 6 -6.49 -1.22 -37.57
C LEU A 6 -5.40 -2.29 -37.76
N LEU A 7 -4.72 -2.31 -38.92
CA LEU A 7 -3.61 -3.21 -39.18
C LEU A 7 -2.40 -2.92 -38.29
N ASN A 8 -2.05 -1.65 -38.11
CA ASN A 8 -0.96 -1.25 -37.22
C ASN A 8 -1.26 -1.57 -35.74
N ALA A 9 -2.49 -1.34 -35.30
CA ALA A 9 -2.91 -1.70 -33.94
C ALA A 9 -2.83 -3.22 -33.73
N ALA A 10 -3.28 -4.02 -34.70
CA ALA A 10 -3.19 -5.48 -34.64
C ALA A 10 -1.74 -5.99 -34.59
N HIS A 11 -0.83 -5.42 -35.40
CA HIS A 11 0.60 -5.80 -35.37
C HIS A 11 1.28 -5.47 -34.04
N ASN A 12 0.87 -4.39 -33.38
CA ASN A 12 1.47 -3.95 -32.12
C ASN A 12 0.81 -4.55 -30.87
N SER A 13 -0.24 -5.35 -31.03
CA SER A 13 -0.83 -6.14 -29.95
C SER A 13 0.10 -7.25 -29.47
N VAL A 14 -0.11 -7.69 -28.23
CA VAL A 14 0.71 -8.69 -27.58
C VAL A 14 -0.15 -9.88 -27.15
N ALA A 15 0.24 -11.08 -27.58
CA ALA A 15 -0.39 -12.33 -27.19
C ALA A 15 0.33 -12.95 -26.00
N TYR A 16 -0.42 -13.37 -24.99
CA TYR A 16 0.06 -14.11 -23.83
C TYR A 16 -0.55 -15.51 -23.85
N ILE A 17 0.28 -16.54 -23.77
CA ILE A 17 -0.13 -17.93 -23.99
C ILE A 17 0.34 -18.85 -22.87
N ASN A 18 -0.23 -20.06 -22.80
CA ASN A 18 0.19 -21.11 -21.86
C ASN A 18 0.18 -20.61 -20.40
N GLY A 19 -0.89 -19.94 -20.00
CA GLY A 19 -1.14 -19.49 -18.64
C GLY A 19 -2.23 -20.29 -17.94
N TRP A 20 -2.35 -20.10 -16.64
CA TRP A 20 -3.54 -20.50 -15.87
C TRP A 20 -4.32 -19.24 -15.51
N VAL A 21 -5.21 -18.82 -16.41
CA VAL A 21 -5.80 -17.48 -16.38
C VAL A 21 -7.22 -17.54 -15.82
N TYR A 22 -7.43 -16.88 -14.68
CA TYR A 22 -8.75 -16.67 -14.11
C TYR A 22 -9.37 -15.37 -14.67
N THR A 23 -10.59 -15.44 -15.20
CA THR A 23 -11.25 -14.31 -15.89
C THR A 23 -12.32 -13.61 -15.06
N VAL A 24 -12.77 -14.23 -13.96
CA VAL A 24 -13.97 -13.81 -13.19
C VAL A 24 -15.28 -13.86 -14.03
N ASN A 25 -15.22 -14.31 -15.29
CA ASN A 25 -16.41 -14.53 -16.11
C ASN A 25 -17.09 -15.83 -15.69
N LYS A 26 -18.37 -15.77 -15.30
CA LYS A 26 -19.15 -16.94 -14.86
C LYS A 26 -19.26 -18.04 -15.92
N THR A 27 -19.27 -17.69 -17.21
CA THR A 27 -19.43 -18.65 -18.31
C THR A 27 -18.10 -19.25 -18.78
N LEU A 28 -16.99 -18.53 -18.59
CA LEU A 28 -15.66 -18.95 -18.99
C LEU A 28 -14.62 -18.53 -17.93
N PRO A 29 -14.67 -19.13 -16.73
CA PRO A 29 -13.88 -18.66 -15.58
C PRO A 29 -12.38 -18.91 -15.75
N TRP A 30 -12.01 -19.92 -16.54
CA TRP A 30 -10.63 -20.35 -16.75
C TRP A 30 -10.31 -20.38 -18.24
N VAL A 31 -9.19 -19.78 -18.61
CA VAL A 31 -8.63 -19.80 -19.96
C VAL A 31 -7.12 -19.98 -19.90
N GLU A 32 -6.49 -20.15 -21.05
CA GLU A 32 -5.05 -20.40 -21.14
C GLU A 32 -4.28 -19.24 -21.76
N ALA A 33 -4.96 -18.36 -22.50
CA ALA A 33 -4.32 -17.36 -23.31
C ALA A 33 -5.23 -16.16 -23.58
N PHE A 34 -4.62 -15.04 -23.93
CA PHE A 34 -5.31 -13.80 -24.29
C PHE A 34 -4.42 -12.87 -25.12
N ILE A 35 -5.04 -11.89 -25.79
CA ILE A 35 -4.35 -10.82 -26.53
C ILE A 35 -4.73 -9.48 -25.91
N VAL A 36 -3.72 -8.65 -25.68
CA VAL A 36 -3.88 -7.26 -25.22
C VAL A 36 -3.48 -6.34 -26.36
N ASP A 37 -4.35 -5.40 -26.71
CA ASP A 37 -4.09 -4.40 -27.73
C ASP A 37 -3.20 -3.25 -27.23
N THR A 38 -2.88 -2.31 -28.11
CA THR A 38 -2.05 -1.14 -27.77
C THR A 38 -2.68 -0.19 -26.76
N ASN A 39 -3.99 -0.29 -26.53
CA ASN A 39 -4.72 0.51 -25.56
C ASN A 39 -4.84 -0.20 -24.19
N GLY A 40 -4.29 -1.41 -24.07
CA GLY A 40 -4.40 -2.22 -22.86
C GLY A 40 -5.72 -2.97 -22.73
N ILE A 41 -6.48 -3.11 -23.82
CA ILE A 41 -7.79 -3.79 -23.85
C ILE A 41 -7.60 -5.23 -24.32
N PHE A 42 -8.32 -6.16 -23.70
CA PHE A 42 -8.37 -7.55 -24.16
C PHE A 42 -9.11 -7.64 -25.50
N SER A 43 -8.40 -7.97 -26.57
CA SER A 43 -9.00 -8.14 -27.90
C SER A 43 -9.40 -9.59 -28.18
N ALA A 44 -8.82 -10.55 -27.45
CA ALA A 44 -9.20 -11.96 -27.48
C ALA A 44 -8.82 -12.65 -26.16
N VAL A 45 -9.62 -13.65 -25.76
CA VAL A 45 -9.39 -14.51 -24.58
C VAL A 45 -9.82 -15.93 -24.95
N GLY A 46 -9.05 -16.96 -24.56
CA GLY A 46 -9.37 -18.33 -24.96
C GLY A 46 -8.25 -19.34 -24.70
N ASN A 47 -8.24 -20.40 -25.52
CA ASN A 47 -7.20 -21.42 -25.42
C ASN A 47 -5.90 -20.98 -26.11
N THR A 48 -4.79 -21.63 -25.75
CA THR A 48 -3.47 -21.30 -26.30
C THR A 48 -3.42 -21.44 -27.82
N ARG A 49 -4.07 -22.46 -28.36
CA ARG A 49 -4.01 -22.78 -29.80
C ARG A 49 -4.63 -21.67 -30.66
N GLU A 50 -5.80 -21.17 -30.29
CA GLU A 50 -6.52 -20.10 -30.99
C GLU A 50 -5.74 -18.80 -30.95
N ILE A 51 -5.23 -18.43 -29.77
CA ILE A 51 -4.47 -17.19 -29.59
C ILE A 51 -3.15 -17.23 -30.36
N VAL A 52 -2.45 -18.38 -30.38
CA VAL A 52 -1.24 -18.55 -31.20
C VAL A 52 -1.54 -18.41 -32.69
N ALA A 53 -2.66 -18.95 -33.17
CA ALA A 53 -3.04 -18.85 -34.57
C ALA A 53 -3.34 -17.39 -34.97
N ALA A 54 -4.09 -16.67 -34.14
CA ALA A 54 -4.39 -15.25 -34.34
C ALA A 54 -3.10 -14.39 -34.32
N ALA A 55 -2.22 -14.63 -33.34
CA ALA A 55 -0.95 -13.92 -33.21
C ALA A 55 -0.04 -14.13 -34.43
N LYS A 56 0.04 -15.37 -34.94
CA LYS A 56 0.83 -15.68 -36.16
C LYS A 56 0.27 -14.98 -37.40
N ALA A 57 -1.05 -14.99 -37.59
CA ALA A 57 -1.69 -14.37 -38.75
C ALA A 57 -1.43 -12.86 -38.82
N ALA A 58 -1.35 -12.21 -37.65
CA ALA A 58 -1.12 -10.78 -37.52
C ALA A 58 0.31 -10.41 -37.13
N SER A 59 1.27 -11.33 -37.22
CA SER A 59 2.68 -11.11 -36.86
C SER A 59 2.90 -10.45 -35.48
N MET A 60 2.06 -10.79 -34.49
CA MET A 60 2.11 -10.24 -33.14
C MET A 60 3.27 -10.83 -32.32
N VAL A 61 3.71 -10.09 -31.31
CA VAL A 61 4.61 -10.61 -30.28
C VAL A 61 3.88 -11.62 -29.40
N VAL A 62 4.52 -12.75 -29.12
CA VAL A 62 3.97 -13.82 -28.29
C VAL A 62 4.83 -14.00 -27.03
N TYR A 63 4.20 -13.96 -25.86
CA TYR A 63 4.81 -14.25 -24.57
C TYR A 63 4.27 -15.56 -23.99
N ASP A 64 5.17 -16.50 -23.73
CA ASP A 64 4.87 -17.74 -23.03
C ASP A 64 4.87 -17.53 -21.50
N LEU A 65 3.69 -17.71 -20.89
CA LEU A 65 3.48 -17.57 -19.46
C LEU A 65 4.02 -18.78 -18.67
N LYS A 66 4.38 -19.89 -19.32
CA LYS A 66 4.98 -21.09 -18.71
C LYS A 66 4.14 -21.70 -17.59
N GLY A 67 2.83 -21.77 -17.79
CA GLY A 67 1.85 -22.29 -16.83
C GLY A 67 1.61 -21.40 -15.61
N ARG A 68 2.11 -20.15 -15.61
CA ARG A 68 1.93 -19.24 -14.46
C ARG A 68 0.47 -18.81 -14.32
N PHE A 69 0.07 -18.62 -13.06
CA PHE A 69 -1.25 -18.13 -12.70
C PHE A 69 -1.40 -16.64 -13.02
N ILE A 70 -2.55 -16.28 -13.59
CA ILE A 70 -2.94 -14.90 -13.90
C ILE A 70 -4.36 -14.68 -13.38
N MET A 71 -4.60 -13.50 -12.82
CA MET A 71 -5.91 -13.04 -12.37
C MET A 71 -6.08 -11.54 -12.66
N PRO A 72 -7.31 -11.00 -12.63
CA PRO A 72 -7.51 -9.57 -12.72
C PRO A 72 -6.77 -8.84 -11.59
N GLY A 73 -6.34 -7.62 -11.87
CA GLY A 73 -5.75 -6.75 -10.85
C GLY A 73 -6.70 -6.57 -9.66
N ILE A 74 -6.14 -6.50 -8.46
CA ILE A 74 -6.93 -6.25 -7.25
C ILE A 74 -7.45 -4.80 -7.32
N HIS A 75 -8.78 -4.66 -7.29
CA HIS A 75 -9.43 -3.36 -7.22
C HIS A 75 -9.89 -3.10 -5.78
N ASP A 76 -9.20 -2.19 -5.10
CA ASP A 76 -9.57 -1.74 -3.75
C ASP A 76 -10.61 -0.62 -3.85
N ALA A 77 -11.83 -0.89 -3.40
CA ALA A 77 -12.94 0.05 -3.45
C ALA A 77 -12.86 1.16 -2.39
N HIS A 78 -12.01 1.00 -1.37
CA HIS A 78 -11.91 1.98 -0.29
C HIS A 78 -10.52 1.99 0.33
N VAL A 79 -9.68 2.91 -0.15
CA VAL A 79 -8.32 3.10 0.34
C VAL A 79 -8.05 4.56 0.68
N HIS A 80 -7.35 4.79 1.78
CA HIS A 80 -6.82 6.11 2.13
C HIS A 80 -5.40 6.28 1.58
N THR A 81 -5.23 6.37 0.26
CA THR A 81 -3.91 6.29 -0.43
C THR A 81 -2.86 7.26 0.14
N ILE A 82 -3.25 8.51 0.44
CA ILE A 82 -2.32 9.51 1.01
C ILE A 82 -1.89 9.12 2.43
N VAL A 83 -2.81 8.58 3.23
CA VAL A 83 -2.51 8.13 4.60
C VAL A 83 -1.61 6.91 4.54
N SER A 84 -1.91 5.93 3.69
CA SER A 84 -1.07 4.74 3.50
C SER A 84 0.33 5.10 3.01
N GLY A 85 0.44 6.00 2.02
CA GLY A 85 1.72 6.46 1.49
C GLY A 85 2.56 7.22 2.52
N SER A 86 1.94 8.11 3.29
CA SER A 86 2.65 8.79 4.40
C SER A 86 3.13 7.83 5.48
N GLY A 87 2.37 6.77 5.77
CA GLY A 87 2.78 5.70 6.68
C GLY A 87 4.06 4.97 6.24
N LEU A 88 4.30 4.81 4.94
CA LEU A 88 5.53 4.20 4.41
C LEU A 88 6.77 5.07 4.62
N LEU A 89 6.58 6.39 4.77
CA LEU A 89 7.66 7.35 5.03
C LEU A 89 7.95 7.53 6.53
N ASN A 90 7.17 6.89 7.41
CA ASN A 90 7.40 6.97 8.84
C ASN A 90 8.74 6.32 9.21
N LEU A 91 9.55 7.05 9.99
CA LEU A 91 10.83 6.58 10.51
C LEU A 91 10.68 5.39 11.47
N ALA A 92 9.53 5.27 12.14
CA ALA A 92 9.17 4.10 12.94
C ALA A 92 7.83 3.54 12.45
N GLN A 93 7.83 2.26 12.11
CA GLN A 93 6.62 1.50 11.81
C GLN A 93 6.34 0.52 12.96
N THR A 94 5.07 0.26 13.22
CA THR A 94 4.66 -0.64 14.31
C THR A 94 4.96 -2.10 14.03
N GLY A 95 5.09 -2.50 12.76
CA GLY A 95 5.22 -3.91 12.35
C GLY A 95 3.97 -4.74 12.64
N TYR A 96 4.06 -6.05 12.40
CA TYR A 96 2.98 -7.02 12.66
C TYR A 96 3.11 -7.70 14.04
N ASP A 97 4.32 -7.74 14.59
CA ASP A 97 4.70 -8.32 15.88
C ASP A 97 4.63 -7.26 17.00
N VAL A 98 3.43 -6.73 17.22
CA VAL A 98 3.22 -5.58 18.11
C VAL A 98 3.29 -6.02 19.58
N THR A 99 4.44 -5.76 20.21
CA THR A 99 4.61 -5.81 21.67
C THR A 99 5.11 -4.45 22.17
N ARG A 100 4.94 -4.20 23.48
CA ARG A 100 5.48 -2.98 24.10
C ARG A 100 6.97 -2.82 23.82
N ASP A 101 7.75 -3.89 24.01
CA ASP A 101 9.21 -3.83 23.92
C ASP A 101 9.67 -3.60 22.48
N ASN A 102 9.05 -4.28 21.50
CA ASN A 102 9.40 -4.12 20.10
C ASN A 102 9.06 -2.71 19.59
N VAL A 103 7.93 -2.14 20.00
CA VAL A 103 7.54 -0.77 19.64
C VAL A 103 8.50 0.25 20.26
N VAL A 104 8.84 0.10 21.54
CA VAL A 104 9.80 0.98 22.22
C VAL A 104 11.17 0.92 21.54
N GLU A 105 11.65 -0.27 21.17
CA GLU A 105 12.92 -0.42 20.46
C GLU A 105 12.92 0.26 19.09
N ARG A 106 11.83 0.11 18.32
CA ARG A 106 11.65 0.74 17.00
C ARG A 106 11.67 2.26 17.09
N ILE A 107 10.97 2.83 18.07
CA ILE A 107 10.98 4.28 18.31
C ILE A 107 12.38 4.76 18.69
N LYS A 108 13.11 4.04 19.56
CA LYS A 108 14.49 4.38 19.93
C LYS A 108 15.43 4.39 18.72
N LYS A 109 15.36 3.35 17.88
CA LYS A 109 16.16 3.25 16.65
C LYS A 109 15.88 4.40 15.71
N ALA A 110 14.61 4.70 15.49
CA ALA A 110 14.21 5.80 14.64
C ALA A 110 14.71 7.15 15.19
N HIS A 111 14.71 7.34 16.52
CA HIS A 111 15.13 8.60 17.15
C HIS A 111 16.64 8.85 16.96
N ALA A 112 17.44 7.79 17.03
CA ALA A 112 18.88 7.88 16.77
C ALA A 112 19.20 8.35 15.34
N LEU A 113 18.32 8.09 14.37
CA LEU A 113 18.49 8.47 12.97
C LEU A 113 18.06 9.92 12.68
N ALA A 114 17.11 10.47 13.45
CA ALA A 114 16.62 11.83 13.29
C ALA A 114 16.33 12.47 14.67
N PRO A 115 17.37 12.92 15.39
CA PRO A 115 17.24 13.39 16.77
C PRO A 115 16.56 14.77 16.92
N THR A 116 16.48 15.57 15.85
CA THR A 116 16.11 16.99 15.93
C THR A 116 14.63 17.25 15.64
N VAL A 117 13.99 16.50 14.74
CA VAL A 117 12.54 16.56 14.50
C VAL A 117 12.10 15.20 14.00
N MET A 118 11.34 14.48 14.84
CA MET A 118 10.68 13.26 14.41
C MET A 118 9.17 13.46 14.44
N PHE A 119 8.55 13.42 13.26
CA PHE A 119 7.11 13.17 13.13
C PHE A 119 6.94 11.66 12.97
N THR A 120 6.58 10.96 14.03
CA THR A 120 6.20 9.56 13.92
C THR A 120 4.70 9.44 14.11
N LYS A 121 4.01 9.07 13.04
CA LYS A 121 2.57 8.83 13.06
C LYS A 121 2.33 7.36 13.43
N ILE A 122 1.87 7.12 14.65
CA ILE A 122 1.48 5.78 15.11
C ILE A 122 -0.05 5.73 15.05
N GLY A 123 -0.61 5.21 13.94
CA GLY A 123 -2.06 5.21 13.71
C GLY A 123 -2.64 6.63 13.53
N TYR A 124 -3.65 7.01 14.33
CA TYR A 124 -4.24 8.36 14.33
C TYR A 124 -3.50 9.35 15.24
N LEU A 125 -2.37 8.96 15.84
CA LEU A 125 -1.63 9.78 16.78
C LEU A 125 -0.38 10.40 16.14
N GLU A 126 -0.22 11.71 16.29
CA GLU A 126 1.01 12.42 15.93
C GLU A 126 1.92 12.50 17.15
N VAL A 127 3.10 11.89 17.09
CA VAL A 127 4.12 12.02 18.14
C VAL A 127 5.24 12.89 17.61
N LEU A 128 5.51 14.00 18.30
CA LEU A 128 6.59 14.94 18.00
C LEU A 128 7.70 14.76 19.04
N VAL A 129 8.87 14.28 18.62
CA VAL A 129 10.04 14.23 19.50
C VAL A 129 10.94 15.43 19.23
N LEU A 130 11.18 16.26 20.25
CA LEU A 130 12.03 17.45 20.21
C LEU A 130 13.22 17.26 21.17
N GLY A 131 14.37 16.81 20.61
CA GLY A 131 15.59 16.57 21.38
C GLY A 131 15.44 15.44 22.40
N SER A 132 15.90 15.64 23.64
CA SER A 132 15.78 14.65 24.74
C SER A 132 14.39 14.55 25.36
N ARG A 133 13.40 15.28 24.81
CA ARG A 133 12.02 15.31 25.31
C ARG A 133 11.10 14.70 24.26
N ILE A 134 10.42 13.60 24.62
CA ILE A 134 9.34 13.02 23.82
C ILE A 134 8.07 13.81 24.14
N LEU A 135 7.54 14.57 23.17
CA LEU A 135 6.25 15.24 23.29
C LEU A 135 5.19 14.41 22.54
N VAL A 136 4.45 13.60 23.28
CA VAL A 136 3.29 12.89 22.71
C VAL A 136 2.13 13.88 22.64
N ALA A 137 1.86 14.43 21.46
CA ALA A 137 0.69 15.27 21.23
C ALA A 137 -0.52 14.37 20.94
N VAL A 138 -1.24 13.99 21.99
CA VAL A 138 -2.61 13.47 21.80
C VAL A 138 -3.49 14.68 21.49
N SER A 139 -4.20 14.64 20.36
CA SER A 139 -5.23 15.62 20.02
C SER A 139 -6.28 15.71 21.15
N SER A 140 -6.07 16.62 22.10
CA SER A 140 -7.11 17.20 22.93
C SER A 140 -6.73 18.64 23.28
N THR A 141 -7.23 19.56 22.46
CA THR A 141 -7.66 20.92 22.84
C THR A 141 -6.98 21.59 24.03
N LYS A 142 -5.91 22.37 23.77
CA LYS A 142 -5.72 23.78 24.21
C LYS A 142 -4.24 24.22 24.08
N VAL A 143 -3.79 24.56 22.87
CA VAL A 143 -2.83 25.66 22.62
C VAL A 143 -3.16 26.24 21.23
N THR A 144 -3.26 27.56 21.14
CA THR A 144 -3.86 28.33 20.05
C THR A 144 -2.92 28.61 18.87
N ARG A 145 -3.53 28.77 17.68
CA ARG A 145 -3.03 29.35 16.39
C ARG A 145 -2.36 28.43 15.35
N ILE A 146 -3.04 27.38 14.91
CA ILE A 146 -2.97 26.88 13.51
C ILE A 146 -4.38 26.35 13.17
N PRO A 147 -5.02 26.70 12.03
CA PRO A 147 -6.33 26.16 11.72
C PRO A 147 -6.17 24.70 11.27
N LEU A 148 -6.70 23.75 12.03
CA LEU A 148 -6.70 22.33 11.62
C LEU A 148 -8.04 21.66 11.92
N LEU A 149 -8.52 20.94 10.90
CA LEU A 149 -9.76 20.17 10.84
C LEU A 149 -9.66 18.87 11.66
N SER A 150 -10.70 18.57 12.42
CA SER A 150 -10.89 17.27 13.09
C SER A 150 -11.86 16.38 12.29
N SER A 151 -11.46 15.14 11.97
CA SER A 151 -12.37 14.10 11.51
C SER A 151 -12.39 12.92 12.49
N TRP A 152 -13.61 12.61 12.94
CA TRP A 152 -14.08 11.69 13.97
C TRP A 152 -13.47 10.27 14.01
N GLY A 153 -13.32 9.72 15.23
CA GLY A 153 -13.13 8.29 15.46
C GLY A 153 -12.61 7.90 16.86
N TRP A 154 -13.54 7.70 17.81
CA TRP A 154 -13.41 6.93 19.07
C TRP A 154 -12.65 7.54 20.26
N VAL A 155 -13.43 8.04 21.22
CA VAL A 155 -13.05 8.34 22.60
C VAL A 155 -12.95 7.03 23.38
N ALA A 156 -11.77 6.42 23.44
CA ALA A 156 -11.49 5.36 24.40
C ALA A 156 -10.07 5.53 24.98
N THR A 157 -10.01 5.58 26.32
CA THR A 157 -8.81 5.44 27.18
C THR A 157 -7.78 6.58 27.22
N ILE A 158 -8.23 7.84 27.24
CA ILE A 158 -7.37 8.96 27.73
C ILE A 158 -6.92 8.72 29.19
N GLY A 159 -7.81 8.17 30.05
CA GLY A 159 -7.49 7.95 31.48
C GLY A 159 -6.40 6.90 31.73
N THR A 160 -6.43 5.77 31.01
CA THR A 160 -5.44 4.69 31.16
C THR A 160 -4.07 5.09 30.62
N LEU A 161 -4.05 5.90 29.55
CA LEU A 161 -2.83 6.37 28.92
C LEU A 161 -2.11 7.43 29.77
N ILE A 162 -2.84 8.36 30.40
CA ILE A 162 -2.26 9.34 31.34
C ILE A 162 -1.51 8.62 32.47
N ARG A 163 -2.09 7.54 33.01
CA ARG A 163 -1.52 6.79 34.12
C ARG A 163 -0.26 6.01 33.73
N LEU A 164 -0.24 5.40 32.55
CA LEU A 164 0.95 4.74 31.98
C LEU A 164 2.09 5.73 31.70
N LEU A 165 1.77 6.96 31.29
CA LEU A 165 2.75 8.00 30.99
C LEU A 165 3.30 8.67 32.26
N SER A 166 2.48 8.85 33.31
CA SER A 166 2.97 9.32 34.61
C SER A 166 3.94 8.34 35.25
N ASP A 167 3.66 7.04 35.13
CA ASP A 167 4.54 6.00 35.70
C ASP A 167 5.87 5.91 34.93
N ALA A 168 5.85 6.09 33.61
CA ALA A 168 7.07 6.13 32.78
C ALA A 168 7.95 7.36 33.07
N LEU A 169 7.35 8.52 33.37
CA LEU A 169 8.06 9.76 33.69
C LEU A 169 8.78 9.66 35.05
N VAL A 170 8.17 9.03 36.05
CA VAL A 170 8.77 8.81 37.37
C VAL A 170 9.95 7.83 37.31
N ILE A 171 9.82 6.75 36.53
CA ILE A 171 10.89 5.74 36.39
C ILE A 171 12.16 6.34 35.75
N MET A 172 12.02 7.31 34.85
CA MET A 172 13.17 7.97 34.22
C MET A 172 13.82 9.04 35.10
N SER A 173 13.07 9.70 35.99
CA SER A 173 13.61 10.70 36.92
C SER A 173 14.47 10.08 38.03
N ASN A 174 14.19 8.86 38.46
CA ASN A 174 14.90 8.21 39.57
C ASN A 174 16.20 7.49 39.16
N LYS A 175 16.57 7.51 37.88
CA LYS A 175 17.83 6.92 37.37
C LYS A 175 18.96 7.94 37.18
N VAL A 176 18.73 9.21 37.54
CA VAL A 176 19.70 10.33 37.38
C VAL A 176 20.02 10.99 38.74
N ARG A 177 20.03 10.22 39.83
CA ARG A 177 20.71 10.62 41.08
C ARG A 177 21.74 9.59 41.47
#